data_AF-A0A5P9H433-F1
#
_entry.id   AF-A0A5P9H433-F1
#
_cell.length_a   1.000
_cell.length_b   1.000
_cell.length_c   1.000
_cell.angle_alpha   90.00
_cell.angle_beta   90.00
_cell.angle_gamma   90.00
#
_symmetry.space_group_name_H-M   'P 1'
#
loop_
_entity.id
_entity.type
_entity.pdbx_description
1 polymer ?
#
loop_
_entity_poly.entity_id
_entity_poly.type
_entity_poly.pdbx_seq_one_letter_code
_entity_poly.pdbx_strand_id
1 'polypeptide(L)' 'MTKTLSAATFALALTVPALAFALEADTDGDGMVSMEEFQAAMPDAPAGTFEQLDSDADGMLSEAEVAAGQEAGILPA' A
#
# COMPACT_ATOMS: atom_id res chain seq x y z
N MET A 1 -30.32 -2.59 -3.17
CA MET A 1 -29.38 -3.59 -2.64
C MET A 1 -28.22 -2.84 -2.00
N THR A 2 -28.37 -2.48 -0.73
CA THR A 2 -27.42 -1.70 0.06
C THR A 2 -26.30 -2.62 0.54
N LYS A 3 -25.08 -2.46 0.02
CA LYS A 3 -23.91 -3.20 0.50
C LYS A 3 -23.34 -2.43 1.70
N THR A 4 -23.65 -2.93 2.89
CA THR A 4 -23.04 -2.52 4.16
C THR A 4 -21.69 -3.22 4.31
N LEU A 5 -20.59 -2.47 4.42
CA LEU A 5 -19.30 -2.92 4.93
C LEU A 5 -18.95 -1.93 6.05
N SER A 6 -19.35 -2.24 7.28
CA SER A 6 -18.55 -2.89 8.33
C SER A 6 -17.27 -2.14 8.65
N ALA A 7 -17.26 -1.56 9.85
CA ALA A 7 -16.18 -0.80 10.43
C ALA A 7 -14.87 -1.58 10.51
N ALA A 8 -13.76 -0.90 10.25
CA ALA A 8 -12.47 -1.27 10.80
C ALA A 8 -11.91 -0.02 11.51
N THR A 9 -12.20 0.08 12.81
CA THR A 9 -11.38 0.89 13.72
C THR A 9 -10.02 0.21 13.79
N PHE A 10 -9.10 0.59 12.91
CA PHE A 10 -7.74 0.06 12.94
C PHE A 10 -6.82 1.12 13.55
N ALA A 11 -6.60 1.00 14.85
CA ALA A 11 -5.52 1.72 15.52
C ALA A 11 -4.21 1.03 15.12
N LEU A 12 -3.32 1.72 14.41
CA LEU A 12 -1.97 1.22 14.18
C LEU A 12 -0.94 2.34 14.38
N ALA A 13 0.12 1.94 15.06
CA ALA A 13 1.11 2.79 15.68
C ALA A 13 2.04 3.43 14.64
N LEU A 14 2.34 4.72 14.86
CA LEU A 14 3.34 5.49 14.13
C LEU A 14 4.74 4.93 14.39
N THR A 15 5.21 4.02 13.54
CA THR A 15 6.64 3.71 13.39
C THR A 15 7.06 3.98 11.95
N VAL A 16 7.69 5.14 11.76
CA VAL A 16 8.17 5.71 10.50
C VAL A 16 9.39 4.89 10.01
N PRO A 17 9.27 4.16 8.88
CA PRO A 17 9.69 4.65 7.55
C PRO A 17 8.71 4.33 6.39
N ALA A 18 7.62 3.59 6.66
CA ALA A 18 6.58 3.19 5.67
C ALA A 18 5.98 4.34 4.87
N LEU A 19 5.94 5.52 5.47
CA LEU A 19 5.41 6.73 4.85
C LEU A 19 6.25 7.22 3.67
N ALA A 20 7.56 6.97 3.62
CA ALA A 20 8.42 7.56 2.60
C ALA A 20 8.15 6.97 1.21
N PHE A 21 7.97 5.64 1.12
CA PHE A 21 7.61 4.99 -0.14
C PHE A 21 6.16 5.28 -0.52
N ALA A 22 5.23 5.21 0.43
CA ALA A 22 3.81 5.49 0.17
C ALA A 22 3.62 6.92 -0.36
N LEU A 23 4.25 7.93 0.25
CA LEU A 23 4.13 9.34 -0.16
C LEU A 23 4.82 9.66 -1.49
N GLU A 24 5.84 8.89 -1.89
CA GLU A 24 6.52 9.11 -3.16
C GLU A 24 5.81 8.40 -4.33
N ALA A 25 5.12 7.28 -4.03
CA ALA A 25 4.32 6.56 -5.01
C ALA A 25 2.91 7.16 -5.17
N ASP A 26 2.28 7.63 -4.10
CA ASP A 26 0.97 8.31 -4.09
C ASP A 26 1.08 9.69 -4.78
N THR A 27 0.84 9.70 -6.10
CA THR A 27 0.99 10.90 -6.92
C THR A 27 -0.27 11.73 -6.97
N ASP A 28 -1.44 11.11 -6.77
CA ASP A 28 -2.73 11.80 -6.76
C ASP A 28 -3.14 12.32 -5.37
N GLY A 29 -2.45 11.86 -4.32
CA GLY A 29 -2.57 12.32 -2.94
C GLY A 29 -3.83 11.80 -2.25
N ASP A 30 -4.35 10.64 -2.67
CA ASP A 30 -5.54 10.04 -2.08
C ASP A 30 -5.27 9.23 -0.80
N GLY A 31 -3.98 9.02 -0.48
CA GLY A 31 -3.51 8.27 0.68
C GLY A 31 -3.36 6.76 0.46
N MET A 32 -3.53 6.30 -0.78
CA MET A 32 -3.33 4.93 -1.23
C MET A 32 -2.34 4.93 -2.41
N VAL A 33 -1.81 3.75 -2.75
CA VAL A 33 -0.96 3.59 -3.94
C VAL A 33 -1.66 2.65 -4.91
N SER A 34 -2.12 3.19 -6.03
CA SER A 34 -2.71 2.38 -7.11
C SER A 34 -1.66 1.50 -7.81
N MET A 35 -2.10 0.50 -8.57
CA MET A 35 -1.18 -0.35 -9.35
C MET A 35 -0.35 0.48 -10.34
N GLU A 36 -0.96 1.48 -10.98
CA GLU A 36 -0.29 2.39 -11.91
C GLU A 36 0.79 3.22 -11.22
N GLU A 37 0.49 3.73 -10.03
CA GLU A 37 1.44 4.50 -9.20
C GLU A 37 2.56 3.64 -8.67
N PHE A 38 2.25 2.43 -8.20
CA PHE A 38 3.25 1.45 -7.80
C PHE A 38 4.22 1.12 -8.94
N GLN A 39 3.70 0.91 -10.15
CA GLN A 39 4.54 0.65 -11.34
C GLN A 39 5.36 1.86 -11.76
N ALA A 40 4.84 3.08 -11.56
CA ALA A 40 5.57 4.31 -11.83
C ALA A 40 6.72 4.53 -10.82
N ALA A 41 6.48 4.25 -9.54
CA ALA A 41 7.46 4.37 -8.47
C ALA A 41 8.50 3.23 -8.49
N MET A 42 8.08 2.03 -8.86
CA MET A 42 8.93 0.83 -8.95
C MET A 42 8.75 0.09 -10.29
N PRO A 43 9.30 0.64 -11.38
CA PRO A 43 9.27 -0.03 -12.69
C PRO A 43 10.07 -1.34 -12.71
N ASP A 44 11.03 -1.50 -11.79
CA ASP A 44 11.88 -2.68 -11.66
C ASP A 44 11.31 -3.74 -10.68
N ALA A 45 10.15 -3.48 -10.06
CA ALA A 45 9.53 -4.45 -9.16
C ALA A 45 9.10 -5.72 -9.94
N PRO A 46 9.32 -6.92 -9.37
CA PRO A 46 8.80 -8.16 -9.92
C PRO A 46 7.29 -8.11 -10.16
N ALA A 47 6.85 -8.71 -11.25
CA ALA A 47 5.42 -8.95 -11.47
C ALA A 47 4.84 -9.76 -10.31
N GLY A 48 3.76 -9.27 -9.70
CA GLY A 48 3.15 -9.85 -8.50
C GLY A 48 3.72 -9.36 -7.18
N THR A 49 4.65 -8.40 -7.15
CA THR A 49 4.99 -7.69 -5.90
C THR A 49 3.80 -6.92 -5.37
N PHE A 50 3.04 -6.25 -6.25
CA PHE A 50 1.81 -5.56 -5.88
C PHE A 50 0.79 -6.53 -5.24
N GLU A 51 0.54 -7.67 -5.89
CA GLU A 51 -0.40 -8.70 -5.40
C GLU A 51 0.05 -9.35 -4.07
N GLN A 52 1.35 -9.32 -3.77
CA GLN A 52 1.88 -9.78 -2.48
C GLN A 52 1.69 -8.76 -1.36
N LEU A 53 1.53 -7.48 -1.72
CA LEU A 53 1.33 -6.37 -0.78
C LEU A 53 -0.17 -6.13 -0.55
N ASP A 54 -0.95 -6.14 -1.63
CA ASP A 54 -2.41 -6.02 -1.69
C ASP A 54 -3.04 -7.28 -1.06
N SER A 55 -3.12 -7.25 0.26
CA SER A 55 -3.51 -8.40 1.08
C SER A 55 -5.03 -8.55 1.12
N ASP A 56 -5.76 -7.45 0.93
CA ASP A 56 -7.22 -7.45 0.86
C ASP A 56 -7.78 -7.57 -0.56
N ALA A 57 -6.90 -7.53 -1.57
CA ALA A 57 -7.20 -7.65 -2.99
C ALA A 57 -8.19 -6.58 -3.49
N ASP A 58 -8.08 -5.37 -2.94
CA ASP A 58 -8.90 -4.23 -3.33
C ASP A 58 -8.37 -3.50 -4.58
N GLY A 59 -7.14 -3.83 -5.00
CA GLY A 59 -6.46 -3.26 -6.16
C GLY A 59 -5.68 -1.99 -5.87
N MET A 60 -5.48 -1.65 -4.60
CA MET A 60 -4.70 -0.51 -4.10
C MET A 60 -3.83 -0.97 -2.93
N LEU A 61 -2.75 -0.24 -2.65
CA LEU A 61 -1.95 -0.47 -1.44
C LEU A 61 -2.24 0.64 -0.44
N SER A 62 -2.79 0.25 0.70
CA SER A 62 -2.91 1.15 1.83
C SER A 62 -1.56 1.44 2.48
N GLU A 63 -1.46 2.54 3.22
CA GLU A 63 -0.27 2.84 4.04
C GLU A 63 0.12 1.66 4.95
N ALA A 64 -0.87 0.89 5.41
CA ALA A 64 -0.66 -0.28 6.26
C ALA A 64 -0.01 -1.45 5.50
N GLU A 65 -0.42 -1.69 4.25
CA GLU A 65 0.16 -2.74 3.41
C GLU A 65 1.54 -2.37 2.90
N VAL A 66 1.77 -1.10 2.60
CA VAL A 66 3.11 -0.58 2.31
C VAL A 66 4.03 -0.76 3.53
N ALA A 67 3.55 -0.46 4.74
CA ALA A 67 4.31 -0.70 5.95
C ALA A 67 4.64 -2.18 6.15
N ALA A 68 3.65 -3.06 6.00
CA ALA A 68 3.85 -4.51 6.08
C ALA A 68 4.85 -5.01 5.03
N GLY A 69 4.79 -4.46 3.81
CA GLY A 69 5.73 -4.74 2.73
C GLY A 69 7.17 -4.38 3.05
N GLN A 70 7.38 -3.21 3.67
CA GLN A 70 8.72 -2.81 4.12
C GLN A 70 9.22 -3.67 5.28
N GLU A 71 8.37 -3.99 6.24
CA GLU A 71 8.72 -4.89 7.35
C GLU A 71 9.08 -6.30 6.85
N ALA A 72 8.39 -6.78 5.82
CA ALA A 72 8.68 -8.04 5.15
C ALA A 72 9.94 -7.98 4.25
N GLY A 73 10.51 -6.79 4.02
CA GLY A 73 11.64 -6.57 3.10
C GLY A 73 11.28 -6.72 1.63
N ILE A 74 9.99 -6.65 1.30
CA ILE A 74 9.46 -6.65 -0.07
C ILE A 74 9.63 -5.26 -0.69
N LEU A 75 9.37 -4.22 0.10
CA LEU A 75 9.56 -2.82 -0.27
C LEU A 75 10.85 -2.28 0.36
N PRO A 76 11.57 -1.37 -0.33
CA PRO A 76 12.69 -0.67 0.27
C PRO A 76 12.21 0.26 1.39
N ALA A 77 12.97 0.31 2.49
CA ALA A 77 12.74 1.18 3.64
C ALA A 77 13.15 2.63 3.37
#